data_AF-A0A4Q2ZEM1-F1
#
_entry.id   AF-A0A4Q2ZEM1-F1
#
_cell.length_a   1.000
_cell.length_b   1.000
_cell.length_c   1.000
_cell.angle_alpha   90.00
_cell.angle_beta   90.00
_cell.angle_gamma   90.00
#
_symmetry.space_group_name_H-M   'P 1'
#
loop_
_entity.id
_entity.type
_entity.pdbx_description
1 polymer ?
#
loop_
_entity_poly.entity_id
_entity_poly.type
_entity_poly.pdbx_seq_one_letter_code
_entity_poly.pdbx_strand_id
1 'polypeptide(L)'
;MIVRQTNAPKKGFTLLELVLAMGLLVILVGMVFGTARTSLALGNTIVETQNEEMLHQAFFELLGQRFSALPGNTRFDLKVKDSGSHYLSDLTLQNVPMGFTWGGPARIAKAVQLSTVKRRSGYLDIVLRYYENEILEGSESTFGSSATSKEPFAEIVLLTDVAYCEWRVLDGRSMEWQYDWDLQGRLPLQVELVIAIGAKGEEIRQVFWIPPKRAVRQ
;
A
#
# COMPACT_ATOMS: atom_id res chain seq x y z
N MET A 1 47.46 -68.38 43.73
CA MET A 1 46.29 -67.80 43.03
C MET A 1 46.81 -66.74 42.07
N ILE A 2 46.81 -66.99 40.77
CA ILE A 2 47.39 -66.10 39.75
C ILE A 2 46.23 -65.49 38.95
N VAL A 3 46.10 -64.17 38.99
CA VAL A 3 45.08 -63.42 38.23
C VAL A 3 45.59 -63.20 36.81
N ARG A 4 44.84 -63.69 35.82
CA ARG A 4 45.16 -63.54 34.39
C ARG A 4 44.62 -62.19 33.91
N GLN A 5 45.51 -61.24 33.60
CA GLN A 5 45.12 -59.99 32.94
C GLN A 5 44.76 -60.27 31.47
N THR A 6 43.53 -59.96 31.08
CA THR A 6 43.08 -59.97 29.69
C THR A 6 43.41 -58.63 29.04
N ASN A 7 44.48 -58.59 28.22
CA ASN A 7 44.72 -57.44 27.36
C ASN A 7 43.66 -57.39 26.27
N ALA A 8 42.86 -56.32 26.25
CA ALA A 8 41.97 -56.02 25.14
C ALA A 8 42.80 -55.65 23.90
N PRO A 9 42.54 -56.23 22.72
CA PRO A 9 43.27 -55.86 21.51
C PRO A 9 42.93 -54.42 21.11
N LYS A 10 43.97 -53.57 21.01
CA LYS A 10 43.85 -52.24 20.40
C LYS A 10 43.65 -52.41 18.90
N LYS A 11 42.40 -52.35 18.43
CA LYS A 11 42.09 -52.24 17.00
C LYS A 11 42.40 -50.80 16.55
N GLY A 12 43.46 -50.64 15.76
CA GLY A 12 43.74 -49.38 15.06
C GLY A 12 42.77 -49.19 13.89
N PHE A 13 42.39 -47.93 13.62
CA PHE A 13 41.55 -47.58 12.48
C PHE A 13 42.26 -47.89 11.16
N THR A 14 41.52 -48.43 10.18
CA THR A 14 42.06 -48.66 8.83
C THR A 14 42.08 -47.34 8.05
N LEU A 15 43.07 -47.18 7.15
CA LEU A 15 43.16 -46.00 6.28
C LEU A 15 41.90 -45.80 5.42
N LEU A 16 41.28 -46.90 4.99
CA LEU A 16 40.05 -46.89 4.21
C LEU A 16 38.87 -46.30 5.01
N GLU A 17 38.76 -46.65 6.29
CA GLU A 17 37.72 -46.14 7.19
C GLU A 17 37.89 -44.64 7.47
N LEU A 18 39.13 -44.15 7.59
CA LEU A 18 39.42 -42.73 7.74
C LEU A 18 39.01 -41.93 6.48
N VAL A 19 39.34 -42.44 5.29
CA VAL A 19 38.96 -41.79 4.02
C VAL A 19 37.44 -41.78 3.84
N LEU A 20 36.77 -42.87 4.22
CA LEU A 20 35.30 -42.97 4.14
C LEU A 20 34.63 -42.01 5.12
N ALA A 21 35.15 -41.90 6.34
CA ALA A 21 34.68 -40.94 7.34
C ALA A 21 34.89 -39.48 6.88
N MET A 22 36.04 -39.15 6.29
CA MET A 22 36.30 -37.82 5.75
C MET A 22 35.40 -37.48 4.56
N GLY A 23 35.14 -38.44 3.66
CA GLY A 23 34.21 -38.24 2.54
C GLY A 23 32.78 -37.98 3.02
N LEU A 24 32.33 -38.73 4.02
CA LEU A 24 31.01 -38.57 4.63
C LEU A 24 30.89 -37.22 5.36
N LEU A 25 31.96 -36.77 6.01
CA LEU A 25 32.04 -35.46 6.64
C LEU A 25 31.91 -34.31 5.62
N VAL A 26 32.60 -34.40 4.47
CA VAL A 26 32.50 -33.39 3.40
C VAL A 26 31.08 -33.30 2.86
N ILE A 27 30.42 -34.44 2.66
CA ILE A 27 29.03 -34.49 2.20
C ILE A 27 28.08 -33.86 3.22
N LEU A 28 28.25 -34.16 4.52
CA LEU A 28 27.44 -33.57 5.59
C LEU A 28 27.62 -32.06 5.69
N VAL A 29 28.86 -31.57 5.66
CA VAL A 29 29.16 -30.14 5.68
C VAL A 29 28.56 -29.46 4.44
N GLY A 30 28.68 -30.07 3.27
CA GLY A 30 28.08 -29.57 2.02
C GLY A 30 26.55 -29.42 2.12
N MET A 31 25.86 -30.40 2.69
CA MET A 31 24.41 -30.33 2.90
C MET A 31 24.02 -29.24 3.90
N VAL A 32 24.73 -29.10 5.02
CA VAL A 32 24.45 -28.07 6.04
C VAL A 32 24.65 -26.66 5.47
N PHE A 33 25.73 -26.44 4.72
CA PHE A 33 25.97 -25.15 4.07
C PHE A 33 24.97 -24.88 2.93
N GLY A 34 24.53 -25.92 2.21
CA GLY A 34 23.50 -25.82 1.20
C GLY A 34 22.16 -25.38 1.78
N THR A 35 21.68 -26.05 2.83
CA THR A 35 20.42 -25.73 3.52
C THR A 35 20.46 -24.37 4.22
N ALA A 36 21.58 -23.99 4.82
CA ALA A 36 21.73 -22.66 5.41
C ALA A 36 21.60 -21.54 4.37
N ARG A 37 22.20 -21.72 3.18
CA ARG A 37 22.13 -20.72 2.09
C ARG A 37 20.72 -20.60 1.51
N THR A 38 20.02 -21.71 1.29
CA THR A 38 18.62 -21.67 0.81
C THR A 38 17.69 -21.07 1.86
N SER A 39 17.83 -21.41 3.14
CA SER A 39 17.02 -20.81 4.21
C SER A 39 17.26 -19.30 4.36
N LEU A 40 18.50 -18.83 4.21
CA LEU A 40 18.81 -17.39 4.25
C LEU A 40 18.28 -16.65 3.01
N ALA A 41 18.41 -17.24 1.82
CA ALA A 41 17.86 -16.67 0.60
C ALA A 41 16.32 -16.58 0.66
N LEU A 42 15.66 -17.63 1.15
CA LEU A 42 14.22 -17.67 1.38
C LEU A 42 13.79 -16.63 2.42
N GLY A 43 14.51 -16.54 3.54
CA GLY A 43 14.22 -15.55 4.59
C GLY A 43 14.24 -14.11 4.08
N ASN A 44 15.23 -13.73 3.27
CA ASN A 44 15.30 -12.39 2.70
C ASN A 44 14.16 -12.12 1.71
N THR A 45 13.82 -13.07 0.83
CA THR A 45 12.70 -12.92 -0.10
C THR A 45 11.34 -12.89 0.60
N ILE A 46 11.16 -13.66 1.68
CA ILE A 46 9.90 -13.71 2.46
C ILE A 46 9.66 -12.38 3.18
N VAL A 47 10.70 -11.76 3.73
CA VAL A 47 10.58 -10.46 4.41
C VAL A 47 10.18 -9.37 3.42
N GLU A 48 10.75 -9.37 2.22
CA GLU A 48 10.45 -8.36 1.19
C GLU A 48 9.01 -8.51 0.66
N THR A 49 8.59 -9.74 0.31
CA THR A 49 7.21 -9.98 -0.16
C THR A 49 6.17 -9.73 0.94
N GLN A 50 6.46 -10.10 2.19
CA GLN A 50 5.55 -9.82 3.32
C GLN A 50 5.42 -8.31 3.57
N ASN A 51 6.48 -7.54 3.34
CA ASN A 51 6.44 -6.09 3.50
C ASN A 51 5.57 -5.42 2.42
N GLU A 52 5.62 -5.89 1.17
CA GLU A 52 4.75 -5.40 0.09
C GLU A 52 3.27 -5.73 0.34
N GLU A 53 2.96 -6.98 0.72
CA GLU A 53 1.59 -7.37 1.07
C GLU A 53 1.05 -6.57 2.26
N MET A 54 1.89 -6.33 3.27
CA MET A 54 1.54 -5.50 4.43
C MET A 54 1.25 -4.05 4.03
N LEU A 55 2.02 -3.47 3.09
CA LEU A 55 1.76 -2.13 2.57
C LEU A 55 0.43 -2.04 1.83
N HIS A 56 0.11 -3.03 0.99
CA HIS A 56 -1.17 -3.08 0.27
C HIS A 56 -2.35 -3.15 1.25
N GLN A 57 -2.25 -4.02 2.26
CA GLN A 57 -3.28 -4.15 3.28
C GLN A 57 -3.44 -2.86 4.09
N ALA A 58 -2.34 -2.23 4.51
CA ALA A 58 -2.35 -0.95 5.22
C ALA A 58 -2.99 0.17 4.38
N PHE A 59 -2.76 0.18 3.08
CA PHE A 59 -3.39 1.12 2.16
C PHE A 59 -4.91 0.95 2.13
N PHE A 60 -5.44 -0.26 1.96
CA PHE A 60 -6.89 -0.51 1.94
C PHE A 60 -7.53 -0.24 3.31
N GLU A 61 -6.85 -0.59 4.40
CA GLU A 61 -7.33 -0.29 5.75
C GLU A 61 -7.41 1.22 5.99
N LEU A 62 -6.37 1.97 5.59
CA LEU A 62 -6.36 3.43 5.66
C LEU A 62 -7.56 4.01 4.90
N LEU A 63 -7.82 3.58 3.66
CA LEU A 63 -8.97 4.04 2.88
C LEU A 63 -10.29 3.73 3.58
N GLY A 64 -10.49 2.49 4.04
CA GLY A 64 -11.71 2.08 4.73
C GLY A 64 -11.98 2.88 6.00
N GLN A 65 -10.95 3.12 6.81
CA GLN A 65 -11.03 3.96 8.01
C GLN A 65 -11.39 5.40 7.65
N ARG A 66 -10.75 5.98 6.62
CA ARG A 66 -10.99 7.38 6.21
C ARG A 66 -12.39 7.58 5.64
N PHE A 67 -12.85 6.70 4.75
CA PHE A 67 -14.20 6.78 4.18
C PHE A 67 -15.30 6.61 5.23
N SER A 68 -15.12 5.70 6.19
CA SER A 68 -16.06 5.52 7.30
C SER A 68 -16.11 6.72 8.25
N ALA A 69 -14.97 7.40 8.42
CA ALA A 69 -14.82 8.54 9.31
C ALA A 69 -15.21 9.90 8.69
N LEU A 70 -15.56 9.97 7.40
CA LEU A 70 -15.87 11.24 6.71
C LEU A 70 -16.94 12.07 7.46
N PRO A 71 -16.69 13.35 7.76
CA PRO A 71 -17.72 14.26 8.28
C PRO A 71 -18.91 14.41 7.34
N GLY A 72 -20.10 14.76 7.87
CA GLY A 72 -21.30 14.96 7.06
C GLY A 72 -21.26 16.19 6.14
N ASN A 73 -20.38 17.15 6.41
CA ASN A 73 -20.12 18.34 5.58
C ASN A 73 -18.92 18.14 4.63
N THR A 74 -18.42 16.91 4.49
CA THR A 74 -17.35 16.59 3.54
C THR A 74 -17.79 16.93 2.13
N ARG A 75 -16.92 17.63 1.39
CA ARG A 75 -17.07 17.76 -0.04
C ARG A 75 -16.24 16.68 -0.71
N PHE A 76 -16.91 15.82 -1.47
CA PHE A 76 -16.32 14.71 -2.20
C PHE A 76 -16.39 15.04 -3.69
N ASP A 77 -15.28 14.90 -4.39
CA ASP A 77 -15.18 15.09 -5.83
C ASP A 77 -14.34 13.94 -6.41
N LEU A 78 -14.84 13.30 -7.46
CA LEU A 78 -14.12 12.29 -8.22
C LEU A 78 -14.10 12.72 -9.67
N LYS A 79 -12.90 12.85 -10.22
CA LYS A 79 -12.69 13.15 -11.63
C LYS A 79 -11.84 12.07 -12.25
N VAL A 80 -12.35 11.45 -13.31
CA VAL A 80 -11.61 10.50 -14.13
C VAL A 80 -11.27 11.14 -15.47
N LYS A 81 -10.01 10.98 -15.88
CA LYS A 81 -9.48 11.49 -17.13
C LYS A 81 -8.85 10.35 -17.91
N ASP A 82 -9.29 10.18 -19.14
CA ASP A 82 -8.65 9.27 -20.09
C ASP A 82 -7.27 9.82 -20.51
N SER A 83 -6.22 9.03 -20.32
CA SER A 83 -4.84 9.30 -20.73
C SER A 83 -4.38 8.42 -21.90
N GLY A 84 -5.34 7.80 -22.59
CA GLY A 84 -5.18 6.92 -23.76
C GLY A 84 -4.80 5.48 -23.38
N SER A 85 -3.78 5.30 -22.54
CA SER A 85 -3.33 3.96 -22.11
C SER A 85 -3.92 3.53 -20.76
N HIS A 86 -4.25 4.49 -19.90
CA HIS A 86 -4.77 4.27 -18.55
C HIS A 86 -5.73 5.40 -18.19
N TYR A 87 -6.72 5.10 -17.36
CA TYR A 87 -7.51 6.14 -16.70
C TYR A 87 -6.68 6.76 -15.57
N LEU A 88 -6.61 8.08 -15.57
CA LEU A 88 -6.11 8.84 -14.43
C LEU A 88 -7.30 9.32 -13.61
N SER A 89 -7.14 9.35 -12.30
CA SER A 89 -8.23 9.65 -11.38
C SER A 89 -7.74 10.57 -10.27
N ASP A 90 -8.53 11.59 -9.98
CA ASP A 90 -8.35 12.47 -8.85
C ASP A 90 -9.57 12.36 -7.94
N LEU A 91 -9.39 11.75 -6.77
CA LEU A 91 -10.38 11.72 -5.70
C LEU A 91 -10.02 12.80 -4.68
N THR A 92 -10.84 13.85 -4.61
CA THR A 92 -10.60 15.01 -3.75
C THR A 92 -11.60 15.06 -2.61
N LEU A 93 -11.08 15.26 -1.40
CA LEU A 93 -11.84 15.43 -0.17
C LEU A 93 -11.55 16.80 0.44
N GLN A 94 -12.60 17.55 0.77
CA GLN A 94 -12.49 18.79 1.55
C GLN A 94 -13.39 18.76 2.78
N ASN A 95 -13.13 19.65 3.73
CA ASN A 95 -13.78 19.68 5.05
C ASN A 95 -13.55 18.39 5.85
N VAL A 96 -12.43 17.70 5.57
CA VAL A 96 -11.99 16.53 6.33
C VAL A 96 -10.81 16.96 7.19
N PRO A 97 -10.90 16.86 8.54
CA PRO A 97 -9.80 17.22 9.42
C PRO A 97 -8.66 16.22 9.26
N MET A 98 -7.70 16.53 8.39
CA MET A 98 -6.50 15.72 8.21
C MET A 98 -5.27 16.50 8.63
N GLY A 99 -4.77 16.13 9.82
CA GLY A 99 -3.48 16.59 10.30
C GLY A 99 -2.35 15.94 9.51
N PHE A 100 -1.38 16.76 9.13
CA PHE A 100 -0.14 16.33 8.54
C PHE A 100 1.03 16.72 9.46
N THR A 101 1.85 15.72 9.82
CA THR A 101 3.02 15.93 10.69
C THR A 101 4.24 15.27 10.05
N TRP A 102 5.14 16.07 9.48
CA TRP A 102 6.45 15.60 8.97
C TRP A 102 7.57 16.30 9.72
N GLY A 103 7.96 15.76 10.88
CA GLY A 103 9.16 16.21 11.62
C GLY A 103 9.19 17.69 12.02
N GLY A 104 8.07 18.39 11.94
CA GLY A 104 7.93 19.84 12.15
C GLY A 104 6.55 20.20 12.71
N PRO A 105 6.19 21.50 12.78
CA PRO A 105 4.91 21.92 13.34
C PRO A 105 3.75 21.30 12.56
N ALA A 106 2.77 20.76 13.29
CA ALA A 106 1.58 20.15 12.70
C ALA A 106 0.86 21.16 11.81
N ARG A 107 0.59 20.76 10.56
CA ARG A 107 -0.24 21.52 9.63
C ARG A 107 -1.56 20.79 9.42
N ILE A 108 -2.65 21.54 9.28
CA ILE A 108 -3.97 20.98 8.99
C ILE A 108 -4.26 21.25 7.52
N ALA A 109 -4.46 20.19 6.75
CA ALA A 109 -4.87 20.33 5.36
C ALA A 109 -6.36 20.69 5.29
N LYS A 110 -6.72 21.65 4.44
CA LYS A 110 -8.13 21.96 4.13
C LYS A 110 -8.71 21.06 3.05
N ALA A 111 -7.83 20.56 2.17
CA ALA A 111 -8.19 19.59 1.16
C ALA A 111 -7.09 18.53 1.03
N VAL A 112 -7.50 17.32 0.70
CA VAL A 112 -6.60 16.21 0.38
C VAL A 112 -7.08 15.52 -0.88
N GLN A 113 -6.13 15.13 -1.72
CA GLN A 113 -6.42 14.50 -2.99
C GLN A 113 -5.61 13.21 -3.12
N LEU A 114 -6.29 12.14 -3.50
CA LEU A 114 -5.67 10.89 -3.91
C LEU A 114 -5.66 10.87 -5.44
N SER A 115 -4.47 10.85 -6.02
CA SER A 115 -4.26 11.00 -7.45
C SER A 115 -3.44 9.87 -8.04
N THR A 116 -3.76 9.48 -9.26
CA THR A 116 -2.90 8.58 -10.04
C THR A 116 -1.95 9.39 -10.93
N VAL A 117 -0.66 9.05 -10.89
CA VAL A 117 0.40 9.74 -11.64
C VAL A 117 1.08 8.76 -12.58
N LYS A 118 1.08 9.08 -13.87
CA LYS A 118 1.71 8.24 -14.90
C LYS A 118 3.24 8.33 -14.82
N ARG A 119 3.91 7.18 -14.75
CA ARG A 119 5.37 7.05 -14.88
C ARG A 119 5.80 6.90 -16.32
N ARG A 120 7.09 7.18 -16.58
CA ARG A 120 7.74 6.91 -17.88
C ARG A 120 7.74 5.42 -18.26
N SER A 121 7.69 4.53 -17.27
CA SER A 121 7.63 3.08 -17.45
C SER A 121 6.28 2.58 -17.96
N GLY A 122 5.25 3.41 -17.96
CA GLY A 122 3.87 3.04 -18.30
C GLY A 122 2.99 2.74 -17.08
N TYR A 123 3.58 2.36 -15.95
CA TYR A 123 2.86 2.16 -14.68
C TYR A 123 2.40 3.48 -14.04
N LEU A 124 1.57 3.37 -13.02
CA LEU A 124 1.03 4.46 -12.22
C LEU A 124 1.62 4.45 -10.80
N ASP A 125 1.77 5.64 -10.24
CA ASP A 125 1.92 5.84 -8.80
C ASP A 125 0.60 6.35 -8.22
N ILE A 126 0.28 5.92 -7.01
CA ILE A 126 -0.82 6.49 -6.23
C ILE A 126 -0.23 7.48 -5.24
N VAL A 127 -0.60 8.75 -5.39
CA VAL A 127 -0.03 9.86 -4.63
C VAL A 127 -1.11 10.54 -3.81
N LEU A 128 -0.83 10.72 -2.52
CA LEU A 128 -1.65 11.50 -1.60
C LEU A 128 -1.08 12.92 -1.48
N ARG A 129 -1.91 13.91 -1.80
CA ARG A 129 -1.56 15.33 -1.85
C ARG A 129 -2.31 16.11 -0.79
N TYR A 130 -1.60 16.95 -0.05
CA TYR A 130 -2.17 17.81 0.99
C TYR A 130 -2.15 19.27 0.56
N TYR A 131 -3.28 19.95 0.71
CA TYR A 131 -3.46 21.34 0.31
C TYR A 131 -3.82 22.20 1.52
N GLU A 132 -3.19 23.37 1.59
CA GLU A 132 -3.42 24.35 2.65
C GLU A 132 -4.76 25.08 2.45
N ASN A 133 -5.19 25.17 1.20
CA ASN A 133 -6.42 25.83 0.79
C ASN A 133 -7.44 24.84 0.24
N GLU A 134 -8.69 25.29 0.17
CA GLU A 134 -9.73 24.60 -0.59
C GLU A 134 -9.42 24.71 -2.09
N ILE A 135 -9.45 23.58 -2.80
CA ILE A 135 -9.11 23.46 -4.23
C ILE A 135 -10.30 23.16 -5.16
N LEU A 136 -11.47 22.80 -4.63
CA LEU A 136 -12.67 22.54 -5.45
C LEU A 136 -13.40 23.84 -5.82
N GLU A 137 -14.01 23.86 -7.00
CA GLU A 137 -14.67 25.05 -7.55
C GLU A 137 -15.90 25.46 -6.74
N GLY A 138 -16.13 26.77 -6.52
CA GLY A 138 -17.26 27.23 -5.69
C GLY A 138 -17.04 27.12 -4.18
N SER A 139 -15.83 26.75 -3.74
CA SER A 139 -15.34 27.04 -2.39
C SER A 139 -15.19 28.55 -2.19
N GLU A 140 -15.35 29.03 -0.95
CA GLU A 140 -15.22 30.46 -0.64
C GLU A 140 -13.80 30.94 -0.96
N SER A 141 -13.62 31.57 -2.13
CA SER A 141 -12.38 32.23 -2.48
C SER A 141 -12.21 33.41 -1.54
N THR A 142 -11.36 33.27 -0.53
CA THR A 142 -11.02 34.39 0.36
C THR A 142 -10.49 35.55 -0.50
N PHE A 143 -11.06 36.74 -0.34
CA PHE A 143 -10.66 37.94 -1.06
C PHE A 143 -9.17 38.22 -0.79
N GLY A 144 -8.32 38.12 -1.82
CA GLY A 144 -6.85 38.21 -1.70
C GLY A 144 -6.11 36.89 -1.93
N SER A 145 -6.83 35.76 -1.99
CA SER A 145 -6.32 34.51 -2.54
C SER A 145 -6.30 34.63 -4.06
N SER A 146 -5.23 35.20 -4.61
CA SER A 146 -4.88 34.90 -5.99
C SER A 146 -4.95 33.38 -6.17
N ALA A 147 -5.43 32.89 -7.31
CA ALA A 147 -5.60 31.48 -7.65
C ALA A 147 -4.25 30.69 -7.71
N THR A 148 -3.36 30.89 -6.73
CA THR A 148 -1.89 30.83 -6.88
C THR A 148 -1.24 29.84 -5.92
N SER A 149 -2.00 28.96 -5.25
CA SER A 149 -1.42 27.67 -4.92
C SER A 149 -2.49 26.57 -4.97
N LYS A 150 -2.81 26.15 -6.20
CA LYS A 150 -3.28 24.78 -6.45
C LYS A 150 -2.14 23.75 -6.30
N GLU A 151 -1.02 24.18 -5.74
CA GLU A 151 0.12 23.31 -5.48
C GLU A 151 -0.05 22.70 -4.09
N PRO A 152 0.16 21.39 -3.95
CA PRO A 152 0.16 20.75 -2.65
C PRO A 152 1.39 21.18 -1.85
N PHE A 153 1.21 21.39 -0.56
CA PHE A 153 2.35 21.68 0.33
C PHE A 153 3.07 20.41 0.78
N ALA A 154 2.45 19.24 0.61
CA ALA A 154 3.05 17.94 0.86
C ALA A 154 2.45 16.88 -0.07
N GLU A 155 3.32 15.98 -0.54
CA GLU A 155 2.95 14.82 -1.34
C GLU A 155 3.58 13.56 -0.75
N ILE A 156 2.82 12.46 -0.73
CA ILE A 156 3.29 11.14 -0.28
C ILE A 156 2.92 10.13 -1.36
N VAL A 157 3.92 9.37 -1.83
CA VAL A 157 3.66 8.23 -2.71
C VAL A 157 3.22 7.06 -1.82
N LEU A 158 1.97 6.62 -1.99
CA LEU A 158 1.40 5.53 -1.20
C LEU A 158 1.67 4.16 -1.81
N LEU A 159 1.57 4.07 -3.14
CA LEU A 159 1.83 2.84 -3.91
C LEU A 159 2.57 3.19 -5.20
N THR A 160 3.47 2.30 -5.60
CA THR A 160 4.25 2.41 -6.84
C THR A 160 4.00 1.22 -7.75
N ASP A 161 4.32 1.40 -9.03
CA ASP A 161 4.28 0.33 -10.04
C ASP A 161 2.88 -0.34 -10.15
N VAL A 162 1.85 0.49 -10.06
CA VAL A 162 0.44 0.10 -10.24
C VAL A 162 0.13 0.00 -11.73
N ALA A 163 -0.37 -1.15 -12.18
CA ALA A 163 -0.68 -1.40 -13.59
C ALA A 163 -1.94 -0.64 -14.03
N TYR A 164 -3.00 -0.66 -13.22
CA TYR A 164 -4.18 0.17 -13.42
C TYR A 164 -4.87 0.45 -12.08
N CYS A 165 -5.63 1.54 -12.02
CA CYS A 165 -6.36 1.99 -10.83
C CYS A 165 -7.62 2.74 -11.29
N GLU A 166 -8.79 2.23 -10.93
CA GLU A 166 -10.08 2.77 -11.31
C GLU A 166 -11.00 2.95 -10.10
N TRP A 167 -11.70 4.07 -10.08
CA TRP A 167 -12.67 4.40 -9.05
C TRP A 167 -14.06 4.45 -9.63
N ARG A 168 -15.03 3.95 -8.87
CA ARG A 168 -16.46 4.17 -9.12
C ARG A 168 -17.15 4.52 -7.84
N VAL A 169 -18.22 5.28 -7.92
CA VAL A 169 -19.02 5.64 -6.76
C VAL A 169 -20.49 5.32 -6.99
N LEU A 170 -21.17 4.90 -5.93
CA LEU A 170 -22.60 4.57 -5.98
C LEU A 170 -23.41 5.76 -5.50
N ASP A 171 -24.31 6.31 -6.33
CA ASP A 171 -25.28 7.30 -5.85
C ASP A 171 -26.35 6.59 -5.01
N GLY A 172 -26.49 7.00 -3.75
CA GLY A 172 -27.53 6.46 -2.87
C GLY A 172 -28.96 6.83 -3.29
N ARG A 173 -29.17 7.75 -4.24
CA ARG A 173 -30.49 8.07 -4.79
C ARG A 173 -30.86 7.26 -6.03
N SER A 174 -30.03 7.28 -7.07
CA SER A 174 -30.30 6.51 -8.29
C SER A 174 -29.95 5.03 -8.15
N MET A 175 -29.11 4.68 -7.17
CA MET A 175 -28.51 3.35 -7.02
C MET A 175 -27.69 2.92 -8.24
N GLU A 176 -27.10 3.89 -8.94
CA GLU A 176 -26.25 3.67 -10.11
C GLU A 176 -24.78 3.97 -9.80
N TRP A 177 -23.89 3.18 -10.40
CA TRP A 177 -22.45 3.40 -10.34
C TRP A 177 -22.02 4.45 -11.36
N GLN A 178 -21.20 5.40 -10.91
CA GLN A 178 -20.71 6.52 -11.71
C GLN A 178 -19.18 6.58 -11.62
N TYR A 179 -18.54 7.00 -12.72
CA TYR A 179 -17.09 7.19 -12.80
C TYR A 179 -16.65 8.58 -12.35
N ASP A 180 -17.56 9.55 -12.36
CA ASP A 180 -17.33 10.91 -11.88
C ASP A 180 -18.32 11.27 -10.78
N TRP A 181 -17.94 12.20 -9.92
CA TRP A 181 -18.80 12.73 -8.86
C TRP A 181 -18.45 14.18 -8.56
N ASP A 182 -19.40 15.09 -8.73
CA ASP A 182 -19.24 16.51 -8.45
C ASP A 182 -20.44 17.10 -7.66
N LEU A 183 -21.31 16.22 -7.14
CA LEU A 183 -22.54 16.61 -6.48
C LEU A 183 -22.28 17.26 -5.11
N GLN A 184 -22.40 18.59 -5.06
CA GLN A 184 -22.21 19.35 -3.82
C GLN A 184 -23.24 18.99 -2.74
N GLY A 185 -22.77 18.90 -1.49
CA GLY A 185 -23.61 18.60 -0.33
C GLY A 185 -24.14 17.15 -0.27
N ARG A 186 -23.63 16.27 -1.13
CA ARG A 186 -23.97 14.84 -1.12
C ARG A 186 -22.70 13.99 -1.18
N LEU A 187 -22.64 13.01 -0.31
CA LEU A 187 -21.64 11.94 -0.38
C LEU A 187 -22.20 10.75 -1.15
N PRO A 188 -21.35 10.04 -1.90
CA PRO A 188 -21.74 8.75 -2.46
C PRO A 188 -21.98 7.74 -1.33
N LEU A 189 -22.77 6.71 -1.62
CA LEU A 189 -23.11 5.66 -0.66
C LEU A 189 -21.96 4.65 -0.50
N GLN A 190 -21.33 4.31 -1.62
CA GLN A 190 -20.19 3.43 -1.69
C GLN A 190 -19.15 3.99 -2.64
N VAL A 191 -17.90 3.65 -2.38
CA VAL A 191 -16.77 3.90 -3.26
C VAL A 191 -16.12 2.56 -3.57
N GLU A 192 -15.98 2.24 -4.83
CA GLU A 192 -15.29 1.06 -5.30
C GLU A 192 -13.94 1.45 -5.89
N LEU A 193 -12.91 0.71 -5.48
CA LEU A 193 -11.57 0.77 -6.04
C LEU A 193 -11.28 -0.58 -6.71
N VAL A 194 -10.88 -0.53 -7.97
CA VAL A 194 -10.31 -1.66 -8.70
C VAL A 194 -8.86 -1.32 -9.04
N ILE A 195 -7.92 -2.15 -8.59
CA ILE A 195 -6.49 -1.89 -8.73
C ILE A 195 -5.74 -3.18 -9.05
N ALA A 196 -4.71 -3.11 -9.90
CA ALA A 196 -3.73 -4.17 -10.07
C ALA A 196 -2.31 -3.64 -9.86
N ILE A 197 -1.52 -4.36 -9.06
CA ILE A 197 -0.19 -3.92 -8.62
C ILE A 197 0.88 -4.86 -9.16
N GLY A 198 1.97 -4.30 -9.70
CA GLY A 198 3.10 -5.05 -10.22
C GLY A 198 2.83 -5.80 -11.52
N ALA A 199 3.86 -6.49 -12.02
CA ALA A 199 3.82 -7.19 -13.32
C ALA A 199 2.93 -8.45 -13.33
N LYS A 200 2.62 -9.02 -12.17
CA LYS A 200 1.73 -10.19 -12.04
C LYS A 200 0.25 -9.82 -12.14
N GLY A 201 -0.11 -8.55 -11.91
CA GLY A 201 -1.37 -7.95 -12.35
C GLY A 201 -2.65 -8.55 -11.77
N GLU A 202 -2.62 -9.11 -10.55
CA GLU A 202 -3.86 -9.59 -9.94
C GLU A 202 -4.78 -8.41 -9.63
N GLU A 203 -6.00 -8.47 -10.16
CA GLU A 203 -7.05 -7.48 -9.92
C GLU A 203 -7.58 -7.61 -8.50
N ILE A 204 -7.39 -6.55 -7.72
CA ILE A 204 -7.96 -6.40 -6.39
C ILE A 204 -9.12 -5.42 -6.49
N ARG A 205 -10.32 -5.90 -6.15
CA ARG A 205 -11.53 -5.08 -6.02
C ARG A 205 -11.87 -4.89 -4.56
N GLN A 206 -12.00 -3.64 -4.13
CA GLN A 206 -12.42 -3.26 -2.78
C GLN A 206 -13.58 -2.27 -2.83
N VAL A 207 -14.59 -2.52 -2.00
CA VAL A 207 -15.77 -1.66 -1.87
C VAL A 207 -15.81 -1.08 -0.47
N PHE A 208 -15.82 0.24 -0.38
CA PHE A 208 -15.87 1.00 0.87
C PHE A 208 -17.26 1.59 1.05
N TRP A 209 -17.81 1.42 2.25
CA TRP A 209 -19.05 2.07 2.65
C TRP A 209 -18.78 3.49 3.15
N ILE A 210 -19.57 4.47 2.70
CA ILE A 210 -19.59 5.81 3.28
C ILE A 210 -20.89 5.95 4.08
N PRO A 211 -20.81 5.99 5.42
CA PRO A 211 -21.99 6.14 6.24
C PRO A 211 -22.73 7.44 5.93
N PRO A 212 -24.05 7.41 5.69
CA PRO A 212 -24.82 8.62 5.51
C PRO A 212 -24.85 9.39 6.84
N LYS A 213 -24.17 10.54 6.87
CA LYS A 213 -24.18 11.44 8.02
C LYS A 213 -24.99 12.67 7.64
N ARG A 214 -25.96 13.04 8.47
CA ARG A 214 -26.67 14.30 8.31
C ARG A 214 -25.69 15.43 8.55
N ALA A 215 -25.57 16.37 7.61
CA ALA A 215 -24.89 17.63 7.88
C ALA A 215 -25.64 18.31 9.05
N VAL A 216 -24.96 18.49 10.18
CA VAL A 216 -25.49 19.31 11.26
C VAL A 216 -25.45 20.74 10.75
N ARG A 217 -26.63 21.34 10.55
CA ARG A 217 -26.73 22.79 10.30
C ARG A 217 -26.14 23.48 11.53
N GLN A 218 -25.00 24.13 11.38
CA GLN A 218 -24.52 25.14 12.33
C GLN A 218 -25.18 26.47 11.99
#